data_AF-A0A0A1CYZ0-F1
#
_entry.id   AF-A0A0A1CYZ0-F1
#
_cell.length_a   1.000
_cell.length_b   1.000
_cell.length_c   1.000
_cell.angle_alpha   90.00
_cell.angle_beta   90.00
_cell.angle_gamma   90.00
#
_symmetry.space_group_name_H-M   'P 1'
#
loop_
_entity.id
_entity.type
_entity.pdbx_description
1 polymer ?
#
loop_
_entity_poly.entity_id
_entity_poly.type
_entity_poly.pdbx_seq_one_letter_code
_entity_poly.pdbx_strand_id
1 'polypeptide(L)'
;MIAEGPTPGTLIEQSTGSGKSVFNLSGLTDKQKLIGLVINCDGPGGWSAGISSEQGISGSGDCSPTNHGSMTFAPADPAEVSSVTVDVPAGTTFWITIYSNRQLAYDSIY
;
A
#
# COMPACT_ATOMS: atom_id res chain seq x y z
N MET A 1 -7.73 30.77 -9.94
CA MET A 1 -7.74 29.70 -8.93
C MET A 1 -7.05 28.52 -9.58
N ILE A 2 -5.82 28.21 -9.18
CA ILE A 2 -5.11 27.05 -9.70
C ILE A 2 -5.71 25.87 -8.95
N ALA A 3 -6.42 25.00 -9.65
CA ALA A 3 -6.81 23.71 -9.10
C ALA A 3 -5.51 23.00 -8.72
N GLU A 4 -5.27 22.82 -7.42
CA GLU A 4 -4.21 21.93 -6.97
C GLU A 4 -4.57 20.55 -7.53
N GLY A 5 -3.83 20.14 -8.57
CA GLY A 5 -3.95 18.79 -9.11
C GLY A 5 -3.73 17.77 -7.99
N PRO A 6 -4.15 16.50 -8.19
CA PRO A 6 -3.95 15.47 -7.18
C PRO A 6 -2.49 15.51 -6.71
N THR A 7 -2.29 15.76 -5.41
CA THR A 7 -0.94 15.78 -4.84
C THR A 7 -0.29 14.44 -5.20
N PRO A 8 0.85 14.41 -5.91
CA PRO A 8 1.47 13.16 -6.31
C PRO A 8 1.76 12.32 -5.07
N GLY A 9 1.28 11.08 -5.05
CA GLY A 9 1.69 10.12 -4.03
C GLY A 9 3.22 10.01 -4.05
N THR A 10 3.86 10.02 -2.87
CA THR A 10 5.30 9.82 -2.76
C THR A 10 5.56 8.33 -2.86
N LEU A 11 6.30 7.93 -3.91
CA LEU A 11 6.79 6.56 -4.02
C LEU A 11 7.70 6.27 -2.82
N ILE A 12 7.42 5.17 -2.12
CA ILE A 12 8.24 4.71 -1.00
C ILE A 12 9.16 3.58 -1.47
N GLU A 13 8.60 2.58 -2.14
CA GLU A 13 9.34 1.37 -2.52
C GLU A 13 8.73 0.74 -3.78
N GLN A 14 9.58 0.20 -4.65
CA GLN A 14 9.16 -0.76 -5.67
C GLN A 14 10.05 -1.99 -5.58
N SER A 15 9.43 -3.16 -5.57
CA SER A 15 10.16 -4.39 -5.36
C SER A 15 9.49 -5.58 -6.02
N THR A 16 10.22 -6.68 -6.10
CA THR A 16 9.72 -7.98 -6.52
C THR A 16 10.03 -9.00 -5.45
N GLY A 17 9.17 -10.00 -5.31
CA GLY A 17 9.33 -11.00 -4.27
C GLY A 17 8.49 -12.23 -4.49
N SER A 18 8.54 -13.14 -3.51
CA SER A 18 7.73 -14.34 -3.46
C SER A 18 7.49 -14.73 -2.00
N GLY A 19 6.40 -15.43 -1.73
CA GLY A 19 6.00 -15.76 -0.37
C GLY A 19 5.79 -14.53 0.51
N LYS A 20 6.04 -14.70 1.81
CA LYS A 20 5.94 -13.61 2.79
C LYS A 20 7.14 -12.68 2.72
N SER A 21 6.88 -11.39 2.49
CA SER A 21 7.86 -10.32 2.40
C SER A 21 7.52 -9.16 3.33
N VAL A 22 8.54 -8.51 3.90
CA VAL A 22 8.39 -7.35 4.78
C VAL A 22 9.19 -6.19 4.20
N PHE A 23 8.51 -5.07 3.97
CA PHE A 23 9.08 -3.83 3.45
C PHE A 23 9.12 -2.82 4.57
N ASN A 24 10.33 -2.43 5.01
CA ASN A 24 10.49 -1.41 6.04
C ASN A 24 10.24 -0.04 5.43
N LEU A 25 9.40 0.76 6.08
CA LEU A 25 9.11 2.13 5.68
C LEU A 25 9.93 3.06 6.56
N SER A 26 10.71 3.94 5.93
CA SER A 26 11.42 5.01 6.61
C SER A 26 10.85 6.36 6.20
N GLY A 27 10.66 7.26 7.17
CA GLY A 27 10.37 8.67 6.87
C GLY A 27 8.90 8.97 6.53
N LEU A 28 7.96 8.19 7.07
CA LEU A 28 6.58 8.65 7.11
C LEU A 28 6.44 9.80 8.12
N THR A 29 5.83 10.88 7.65
CA THR A 29 5.53 12.09 8.41
C THR A 29 4.05 12.14 8.73
N ASP A 30 3.67 12.87 9.77
CA ASP A 30 2.29 13.16 10.18
C ASP A 30 1.41 13.75 9.06
N LYS A 31 2.03 14.29 8.01
CA LYS A 31 1.37 14.86 6.81
C LYS A 31 0.95 13.81 5.78
N GLN A 32 1.58 12.63 5.75
CA GLN A 32 1.15 11.52 4.89
C GLN A 32 0.04 10.79 5.63
N LYS A 33 -1.18 10.70 5.09
CA LYS A 33 -2.35 10.13 5.79
C LYS A 33 -2.72 8.74 5.31
N LEU A 34 -2.22 8.35 4.13
CA LEU A 34 -2.54 7.09 3.49
C LEU A 34 -1.27 6.37 3.07
N ILE A 35 -1.27 5.05 3.19
CA ILE A 35 -0.26 4.16 2.62
C ILE A 35 -0.97 3.32 1.58
N GLY A 36 -0.59 3.49 0.32
CA GLY A 36 -1.11 2.73 -0.80
C GLY A 36 -0.16 1.63 -1.22
N LEU A 37 -0.74 0.55 -1.72
CA LEU A 37 -0.06 -0.60 -2.26
C LEU A 37 -0.74 -0.98 -3.57
N VAL A 38 0.06 -1.15 -4.61
CA VAL A 38 -0.34 -1.80 -5.87
C VAL A 38 0.52 -3.02 -6.04
N ILE A 39 -0.11 -4.16 -6.26
CA ILE A 39 0.55 -5.45 -6.42
C ILE A 39 0.06 -6.13 -7.69
N ASN A 40 1.00 -6.65 -8.45
CA ASN A 40 0.73 -7.60 -9.50
C ASN A 40 1.36 -8.93 -9.08
N CYS A 41 0.62 -10.03 -9.14
CA CYS A 41 1.17 -11.34 -8.79
C CYS A 41 0.74 -12.39 -9.81
N ASP A 42 1.70 -13.22 -10.19
CA ASP A 42 1.53 -14.29 -11.16
C ASP A 42 1.68 -15.64 -10.44
N GLY A 43 0.56 -16.32 -10.27
CA GLY A 43 0.47 -17.60 -9.57
C GLY A 43 -0.93 -17.88 -9.03
N PRO A 44 -1.17 -19.11 -8.55
CA PRO A 44 -2.45 -19.51 -8.00
C PRO A 44 -2.72 -18.83 -6.65
N GLY A 45 -3.98 -18.52 -6.37
CA GLY A 45 -4.47 -18.02 -5.08
C GLY A 45 -4.54 -16.50 -4.98
N GLY A 46 -4.44 -16.00 -3.75
CA GLY A 46 -4.60 -14.58 -3.45
C GLY A 46 -3.46 -14.03 -2.63
N TRP A 47 -3.28 -12.72 -2.68
CA TRP A 47 -2.31 -11.98 -1.90
C TRP A 47 -3.00 -11.37 -0.67
N SER A 48 -2.23 -11.16 0.39
CA SER A 48 -2.64 -10.34 1.52
C SER A 48 -1.57 -9.31 1.83
N ALA A 49 -2.00 -8.18 2.36
CA ALA A 49 -1.09 -7.15 2.82
C ALA A 49 -1.59 -6.53 4.12
N GLY A 50 -0.66 -6.07 4.94
CA GLY A 50 -0.97 -5.32 6.14
C GLY A 50 0.16 -4.39 6.53
N ILE A 51 -0.17 -3.38 7.31
CA ILE A 51 0.81 -2.43 7.86
C ILE A 51 1.06 -2.72 9.33
N SER A 52 2.30 -2.48 9.78
CA SER A 52 2.57 -2.46 11.21
C SER A 52 2.00 -1.16 11.80
N SER A 53 0.88 -1.27 12.50
CA SER A 53 0.29 -0.18 13.26
C SER A 53 -0.34 -0.74 14.53
N GLU A 54 -0.60 0.09 15.53
CA GLU A 54 -1.29 -0.33 16.76
C GLU A 54 -2.63 -1.02 16.48
N GLN A 55 -3.30 -0.63 15.39
CA GLN A 55 -4.62 -1.12 15.01
C GLN A 55 -4.58 -2.35 14.08
N GLY A 56 -3.40 -2.75 13.58
CA GLY A 56 -3.23 -3.95 12.75
C GLY A 56 -4.10 -3.96 11.49
N ILE A 57 -3.92 -2.98 10.61
CA ILE A 57 -4.74 -2.86 9.40
C ILE A 57 -4.22 -3.82 8.31
N SER A 58 -5.11 -4.65 7.78
CA SER A 58 -4.80 -5.62 6.73
C SER A 58 -5.93 -5.78 5.72
N GLY A 59 -5.62 -6.31 4.56
CA GLY A 59 -6.60 -6.77 3.58
C GLY A 59 -6.00 -7.81 2.62
N SER A 60 -6.80 -8.23 1.65
CA SER A 60 -6.43 -9.27 0.69
C SER A 60 -7.10 -9.07 -0.66
N GLY A 61 -6.57 -9.72 -1.68
CA GLY A 61 -7.16 -9.81 -3.01
C GLY A 61 -6.68 -11.05 -3.75
N ASP A 62 -7.20 -11.27 -4.95
CA ASP A 62 -6.78 -12.38 -5.78
C ASP A 62 -5.58 -12.01 -6.64
N CYS A 63 -4.70 -12.99 -6.91
CA CYS A 63 -3.66 -12.81 -7.91
C CYS A 63 -4.25 -12.92 -9.31
N SER A 64 -3.79 -12.05 -10.21
CA SER A 64 -4.23 -12.06 -11.60
C SER A 64 -3.06 -11.70 -12.52
N PRO A 65 -2.83 -12.46 -13.60
CA PRO A 65 -1.81 -12.13 -14.59
C PRO A 65 -2.20 -10.93 -15.47
N THR A 66 -3.47 -10.52 -15.47
CA THR A 66 -3.99 -9.45 -16.34
C THR A 66 -4.44 -8.21 -15.58
N ASN A 67 -4.67 -8.32 -14.27
CA ASN A 67 -5.15 -7.22 -13.43
C ASN A 67 -4.24 -7.05 -12.22
N HIS A 68 -3.98 -5.81 -11.83
CA HIS A 68 -3.28 -5.52 -10.58
C HIS A 68 -4.29 -5.42 -9.43
N GLY A 69 -3.90 -5.90 -8.25
CA GLY A 69 -4.56 -5.60 -7.00
C GLY A 69 -4.09 -4.24 -6.48
N SER A 70 -4.98 -3.51 -5.80
CA SER A 70 -4.58 -2.31 -5.07
C SER A 70 -5.29 -2.24 -3.73
N MET A 71 -4.64 -1.61 -2.75
CA MET A 71 -5.20 -1.37 -1.43
C MET A 71 -4.63 -0.08 -0.86
N THR A 72 -5.41 0.57 0.00
CA THR A 72 -4.98 1.73 0.75
C THR A 72 -5.28 1.53 2.22
N PHE A 73 -4.29 1.80 3.06
CA PHE A 73 -4.37 1.80 4.50
C PHE A 73 -4.43 3.24 5.00
N ALA A 74 -5.34 3.50 5.95
CA ALA A 74 -5.48 4.79 6.61
C ALA A 74 -5.18 4.63 8.11
N PRO A 75 -3.89 4.50 8.50
CA PRO A 75 -3.51 4.42 9.92
C PRO A 75 -3.89 5.70 10.66
N ALA A 76 -4.28 5.58 11.93
CA ALA A 76 -4.57 6.73 12.78
C ALA A 76 -3.33 7.63 12.98
N ASP A 77 -2.17 7.01 13.24
CA ASP A 77 -0.86 7.67 13.19
C ASP A 77 0.04 7.05 12.11
N PRO A 78 0.21 7.72 10.97
CA PRO A 78 1.09 7.29 9.89
C PRO A 78 2.58 7.24 10.27
N ALA A 79 3.02 8.05 11.24
CA ALA A 79 4.42 8.07 11.67
C ALA A 79 4.81 6.82 12.47
N GLU A 80 3.84 6.12 13.04
CA GLU A 80 4.04 4.85 13.75
C GLU A 80 4.15 3.65 12.81
N VAL A 81 3.81 3.82 11.52
CA VAL A 81 3.93 2.72 10.57
C VAL A 81 5.37 2.51 10.17
N SER A 82 5.92 1.36 10.57
CA SER A 82 7.32 1.00 10.33
C SER A 82 7.51 0.03 9.17
N SER A 83 6.46 -0.65 8.72
CA SER A 83 6.55 -1.67 7.68
C SER A 83 5.22 -2.00 7.02
N VAL A 84 5.32 -2.50 5.78
CA VAL A 84 4.25 -3.21 5.08
C VAL A 84 4.66 -4.68 4.96
N THR A 85 3.79 -5.58 5.37
CA THR A 85 3.94 -7.02 5.12
C THR A 85 3.05 -7.40 3.95
N VAL A 86 3.59 -8.20 3.04
CA VAL A 86 2.87 -8.80 1.92
C VAL A 86 3.07 -10.30 1.99
N ASP A 87 2.01 -11.05 1.78
CA ASP A 87 2.07 -12.50 1.70
C ASP A 87 1.37 -12.97 0.42
N VAL A 88 2.06 -13.82 -0.33
CA VAL A 88 1.53 -14.50 -1.51
C VAL A 88 1.78 -16.00 -1.38
N PRO A 89 1.01 -16.86 -2.06
CA PRO A 89 1.18 -18.30 -1.97
C PRO A 89 2.58 -18.74 -2.44
N ALA A 90 3.07 -19.87 -1.90
CA ALA A 90 4.35 -20.41 -2.29
C ALA A 90 4.39 -20.71 -3.81
N GLY A 91 5.46 -20.27 -4.49
CA GLY A 91 5.59 -20.39 -5.94
C GLY A 91 4.98 -19.23 -6.74
N THR A 92 4.28 -18.30 -6.09
CA THR A 92 3.80 -17.05 -6.71
C THR A 92 4.87 -15.98 -6.62
N THR A 93 5.15 -15.31 -7.76
CA THR A 93 6.01 -14.13 -7.80
C THR A 93 5.13 -12.88 -7.85
N PHE A 94 5.55 -11.81 -7.18
CA PHE A 94 4.87 -10.53 -7.22
C PHE A 94 5.79 -9.37 -7.56
N TRP A 95 5.18 -8.31 -8.09
CA TRP A 95 5.73 -6.98 -8.27
C TRP A 95 4.86 -6.02 -7.47
N ILE A 96 5.49 -5.19 -6.64
CA ILE A 96 4.79 -4.27 -5.76
C ILE A 96 5.28 -2.85 -5.95
N THR A 97 4.36 -1.90 -5.81
CA THR A 97 4.64 -0.48 -5.60
C THR A 97 3.96 -0.04 -4.31
N ILE A 98 4.74 0.48 -3.37
CA ILE A 98 4.27 1.06 -2.12
C ILE A 98 4.45 2.57 -2.22
N TYR A 99 3.40 3.32 -1.92
CA TYR A 99 3.41 4.78 -1.94
C TYR A 99 2.68 5.34 -0.72
N SER A 100 2.96 6.59 -0.40
CA SER A 100 2.16 7.35 0.56
C SER A 100 1.42 8.46 -0.16
N ASN A 101 0.27 8.87 0.36
CA ASN A 101 -0.37 10.09 -0.08
C ASN A 101 -0.80 10.96 1.11
N ARG A 102 -0.88 12.25 0.87
CA ARG A 102 -1.66 13.14 1.74
C ARG A 102 -3.11 12.91 1.36
N GLN A 103 -3.96 12.59 2.33
CA GLN A 103 -5.39 12.57 2.05
C GLN A 103 -5.78 14.00 1.67
N LEU A 104 -6.20 14.22 0.41
CA LEU A 104 -7.00 15.40 0.11
C LEU A 104 -8.25 15.25 0.96
N ALA A 105 -8.52 16.23 1.81
CA ALA A 105 -9.84 16.36 2.39
C ALA A 105 -10.81 16.27 1.21
N TYR A 106 -11.62 15.23 1.17
CA TYR A 106 -12.81 15.23 0.34
C TYR A 106 -13.74 16.22 1.06
N ASP A 107 -13.49 17.52 0.88
CA ASP A 107 -14.41 18.55 1.31
C ASP A 107 -15.69 18.26 0.54
N SER A 108 -16.66 17.73 1.28
CA SER A 108 -18.01 17.50 0.80
C SER A 108 -18.55 18.85 0.37
N ILE A 109 -18.62 19.07 -0.93
CA ILE A 109 -19.34 20.20 -1.51
C ILE A 109 -20.83 19.88 -1.30
N TYR A 110 -21.40 20.47 -0.25
CA TYR A 110 -22.85 20.57 -0.06
C TYR A 110 -23.47 21.54 -1.06
#